data_AF-A0A2K3JYC6-F1
#
_entry.id   AF-A0A2K3JYC6-F1
#
_cell.length_a   1.000
_cell.length_b   1.000
_cell.length_c   1.000
_cell.angle_alpha   90.00
_cell.angle_beta   90.00
_cell.angle_gamma   90.00
#
_symmetry.space_group_name_H-M   'P 1'
#
loop_
_entity.id
_entity.type
_entity.pdbx_description
1 polymer ?
#
loop_
_entity_poly.entity_id
_entity_poly.type
_entity_poly.pdbx_seq_one_letter_code
_entity_poly.pdbx_strand_id
1 'polypeptide(L)'
;MNAGGKPKYVLHRVDEIDEAKFVYNFSITGGTGLAETLEKVSFKSQLVETPNGGTIRNVHVDYFTKGDYVVTEEELKAGQAKVEGLVKLCEGFLLANPDY
;
A
#
# COMPACT_ATOMS: atom_id res chain seq x y z
N MET A 1 14.00 -25.89 12.77
CA MET A 1 14.03 -24.62 13.52
C MET A 1 14.50 -23.55 12.54
N ASN A 2 13.60 -22.76 11.97
CA ASN A 2 14.01 -21.72 11.02
C ASN A 2 14.55 -20.53 11.81
N ALA A 3 15.82 -20.18 11.55
CA ALA A 3 16.51 -19.09 12.21
C ALA A 3 15.70 -17.78 12.12
N GLY A 4 15.47 -17.13 13.27
CA GLY A 4 14.71 -15.90 13.38
C GLY A 4 15.36 -14.78 12.58
N GLY A 5 14.80 -14.48 11.41
CA GLY A 5 15.20 -13.33 10.61
C GLY A 5 14.93 -12.03 11.36
N LYS A 6 15.79 -11.02 11.15
CA LYS A 6 15.59 -9.69 11.73
C LYS A 6 14.20 -9.15 11.33
N PRO A 7 13.45 -8.53 12.24
CA PRO A 7 12.15 -7.95 11.92
C PRO A 7 12.30 -6.88 10.82
N LYS A 8 11.40 -6.92 9.83
CA LYS A 8 11.35 -5.94 8.74
C LYS A 8 10.43 -4.78 9.13
N TYR A 9 10.78 -3.57 8.71
CA TYR A 9 9.94 -2.38 8.87
C TYR A 9 10.04 -1.48 7.64
N VAL A 10 9.06 -0.58 7.46
CA VAL A 10 9.06 0.45 6.43
C VAL A 10 8.74 1.80 7.07
N LEU A 11 9.31 2.88 6.52
CA LEU A 11 9.04 4.24 6.96
C LEU A 11 8.00 4.88 6.03
N HIS A 12 6.78 5.04 6.53
CA HIS A 12 5.72 5.74 5.82
C HIS A 12 5.80 7.24 6.11
N ARG A 13 5.78 8.04 5.05
CA ARG A 13 5.56 9.48 5.11
C ARG A 13 4.18 9.78 4.54
N VAL A 14 3.36 10.49 5.29
CA VAL A 14 2.09 11.01 4.79
C VAL A 14 2.38 12.15 3.81
N ASP A 15 1.82 12.07 2.62
CA ASP A 15 1.99 13.09 1.58
C ASP A 15 0.75 13.98 1.47
N GLU A 16 -0.46 13.41 1.62
CA GLU A 16 -1.73 14.14 1.56
C GLU A 16 -2.82 13.40 2.34
N ILE A 17 -3.66 14.16 3.04
CA ILE A 17 -4.91 13.69 3.61
C ILE A 17 -5.98 14.71 3.21
N ASP A 18 -7.02 14.25 2.52
CA ASP A 18 -8.22 15.03 2.25
C ASP A 18 -9.42 14.17 2.62
N GLU A 19 -9.92 14.37 3.84
CA GLU A 19 -11.03 13.60 4.40
C GLU A 19 -12.33 13.84 3.63
N ALA A 20 -12.56 15.06 3.14
CA ALA A 20 -13.76 15.42 2.40
C ALA A 20 -13.84 14.72 1.04
N LYS A 21 -12.69 14.41 0.43
CA LYS A 21 -12.61 13.66 -0.84
C LYS A 21 -12.22 12.19 -0.67
N PHE A 22 -12.06 11.73 0.58
CA PHE A 22 -11.56 10.41 0.94
C PHE A 22 -10.23 10.05 0.25
N VAL A 23 -9.31 11.01 0.20
CA VAL A 23 -7.96 10.84 -0.36
C VAL A 23 -6.96 10.63 0.77
N TYR A 24 -6.10 9.63 0.59
CA TYR A 24 -4.96 9.38 1.45
C TYR A 24 -3.75 8.97 0.62
N ASN A 25 -2.76 9.86 0.54
CA ASN A 25 -1.55 9.63 -0.21
C ASN A 25 -0.37 9.50 0.75
N PHE A 26 0.48 8.51 0.52
CA PHE A 26 1.66 8.29 1.33
C PHE A 26 2.80 7.70 0.51
N SER A 27 4.02 7.85 1.02
CA SER A 27 5.22 7.30 0.43
C SER A 27 5.97 6.41 1.41
N ILE A 28 6.47 5.28 0.93
CA ILE A 28 7.52 4.51 1.61
C ILE A 28 8.85 5.13 1.24
N THR A 29 9.57 5.64 2.23
CA THR A 29 10.83 6.40 2.04
C THR A 29 12.06 5.71 2.62
N GLY A 30 11.88 4.54 3.24
CA GLY A 30 12.99 3.77 3.80
C GLY A 30 12.53 2.57 4.64
N GLY A 31 13.48 2.03 5.39
CA GLY A 31 13.31 0.84 6.24
C GLY A 31 13.75 -0.46 5.56
N THR A 32 13.98 -1.49 6.36
CA THR A 32 14.50 -2.80 5.90
C THR A 32 13.53 -3.60 5.03
N GLY A 33 12.28 -3.15 4.93
CA GLY A 33 11.27 -3.69 4.04
C GLY A 33 11.18 -3.00 2.67
N LEU A 34 11.84 -1.85 2.46
CA LEU A 34 11.96 -1.24 1.14
C LEU A 34 13.12 -1.90 0.38
N ALA A 35 12.88 -2.31 -0.87
CA ALA A 35 13.91 -2.92 -1.69
C ALA A 35 15.08 -1.95 -1.93
N GLU A 36 16.32 -2.45 -1.89
CA GLU A 36 17.51 -1.60 -2.09
C GLU A 36 17.56 -0.96 -3.47
N THR A 37 16.88 -1.54 -4.45
CA THR A 37 16.72 -1.04 -5.83
C THR A 37 15.74 0.15 -5.94
N LEU A 38 15.02 0.46 -4.86
CA LEU A 38 14.03 1.54 -4.82
C LEU A 38 14.52 2.70 -3.95
N GLU A 39 14.33 3.93 -4.44
CA GLU A 39 14.47 5.16 -3.65
C GLU A 39 13.22 5.41 -2.82
N LYS A 40 12.05 5.16 -3.41
CA LYS A 40 10.74 5.46 -2.84
C LYS A 40 9.65 4.66 -3.56
N VAL A 41 8.54 4.41 -2.86
CA VAL A 41 7.28 4.00 -3.51
C VAL A 41 6.19 4.95 -3.02
N SER A 42 5.47 5.60 -3.93
CA SER A 42 4.36 6.50 -3.58
C SER A 42 3.02 5.86 -3.95
N PHE A 43 2.06 5.98 -3.04
CA PHE A 43 0.71 5.49 -3.20
C PHE A 43 -0.23 6.69 -3.22
N LYS A 44 -0.98 6.84 -4.31
CA LYS A 44 -2.07 7.81 -4.42
C LYS A 44 -3.38 7.06 -4.36
N SER A 45 -4.22 7.33 -3.37
CA SER A 45 -5.44 6.56 -3.15
C SER A 45 -6.65 7.43 -2.91
N GLN A 46 -7.78 7.00 -3.45
CA GLN A 46 -9.09 7.61 -3.22
C GLN A 46 -10.15 6.54 -3.04
N LEU A 47 -11.03 6.72 -2.06
CA LEU A 47 -12.24 5.91 -1.92
C LEU A 47 -13.40 6.58 -2.65
N VAL A 48 -14.19 5.79 -3.38
CA VAL A 48 -15.41 6.24 -4.04
C VAL A 48 -16.57 5.32 -3.71
N GLU A 49 -17.72 5.91 -3.42
CA GLU A 49 -18.96 5.17 -3.16
C GLU A 49 -19.45 4.43 -4.40
N THR A 50 -20.10 3.29 -4.20
CA THR A 50 -20.78 2.54 -5.27
C THR A 50 -22.29 2.48 -5.03
N PRO A 51 -23.12 2.34 -6.09
CA PRO A 51 -24.59 2.36 -5.95
C PRO A 51 -25.19 1.29 -5.03
N ASN A 52 -24.44 0.23 -4.72
CA ASN A 52 -24.84 -0.85 -3.82
C ASN A 52 -24.45 -0.61 -2.35
N GLY A 53 -24.00 0.59 -2.00
CA GLY A 53 -23.57 0.94 -0.64
C GLY A 53 -22.16 0.45 -0.27
N GLY A 54 -21.41 -0.08 -1.24
CA GLY A 54 -20.02 -0.45 -1.09
C GLY A 54 -19.05 0.71 -1.40
N THR A 55 -17.78 0.37 -1.54
CA THR A 55 -16.72 1.32 -1.87
C THR A 55 -15.72 0.70 -2.85
N ILE A 56 -15.25 1.49 -3.81
CA ILE A 56 -14.06 1.17 -4.62
C ILE A 56 -12.89 2.00 -4.11
N ARG A 57 -11.76 1.34 -3.85
CA ARG A 57 -10.49 2.01 -3.57
C ARG A 57 -9.67 2.11 -4.85
N ASN A 58 -9.64 3.29 -5.46
CA ASN A 58 -8.73 3.60 -6.56
C ASN A 58 -7.33 3.81 -6.00
N VAL A 59 -6.33 3.14 -6.58
CA VAL A 59 -4.93 3.23 -6.16
C VAL A 59 -4.05 3.36 -7.38
N HIS A 60 -3.17 4.36 -7.35
CA HIS A 60 -2.05 4.49 -8.26
C HIS A 60 -0.74 4.37 -7.47
N VAL A 61 0.19 3.56 -7.98
CA VAL A 61 1.47 3.29 -7.31
C VAL A 61 2.62 3.71 -8.22
N ASP A 62 3.41 4.67 -7.75
CA ASP A 62 4.60 5.16 -8.43
C ASP A 62 5.83 4.49 -7.79
N TYR A 63 6.63 3.77 -8.59
CA TYR A 63 7.90 3.17 -8.17
C TYR A 63 9.07 4.05 -8.61
N PHE A 64 9.85 4.54 -7.66
CA PHE A 64 11.03 5.36 -7.92
C PHE A 64 12.26 4.46 -7.76
N THR A 65 12.87 4.09 -8.88
CA THR A 65 13.99 3.14 -8.95
C THR A 65 15.33 3.86 -8.86
N LYS A 66 16.36 3.15 -8.39
CA LYS A 66 17.74 3.63 -8.40
C LYS A 66 18.41 3.26 -9.72
N GLY A 67 19.07 4.23 -10.34
CA GLY A 67 19.78 4.04 -11.61
C GLY A 67 18.85 3.52 -12.71
N ASP A 68 19.34 2.57 -13.50
CA ASP A 68 18.60 2.02 -14.66
C ASP A 68 17.77 0.78 -14.29
N TYR A 69 17.48 0.56 -13.00
CA TYR A 69 16.68 -0.58 -12.59
C TYR A 69 15.23 -0.42 -13.08
N VAL A 70 14.74 -1.49 -13.72
CA VAL A 70 13.37 -1.59 -14.24
C VAL A 70 12.59 -2.56 -13.37
N VAL A 71 11.50 -2.09 -12.78
CA VAL A 71 10.59 -2.95 -12.01
C VAL A 71 9.97 -3.98 -12.94
N THR A 72 10.07 -5.25 -12.56
CA THR A 72 9.54 -6.36 -13.34
C THR A 72 8.03 -6.50 -13.20
N GLU A 73 7.38 -7.15 -14.16
CA GLU A 73 5.94 -7.44 -14.08
C GLU A 73 5.59 -8.31 -12.86
N GLU A 74 6.48 -9.23 -12.46
CA GLU A 74 6.31 -10.06 -11.28
C GLU A 74 6.30 -9.23 -9.99
N GLU A 75 7.22 -8.27 -9.86
CA GLU A 75 7.29 -7.36 -8.71
C GLU A 75 6.06 -6.45 -8.63
N LEU A 76 5.57 -5.96 -9.79
CA LEU A 76 4.32 -5.20 -9.87
C LEU A 76 3.13 -6.05 -9.42
N LYS A 77 3.00 -7.29 -9.89
CA LYS A 77 1.93 -8.21 -9.48
C LYS A 77 2.01 -8.56 -7.99
N ALA A 78 3.21 -8.79 -7.46
CA ALA A 78 3.40 -9.03 -6.03
C ALA A 78 3.03 -7.80 -5.19
N GLY A 79 3.37 -6.60 -5.66
CA GLY A 79 2.95 -5.34 -5.06
C GLY A 79 1.42 -5.17 -5.06
N GLN A 80 0.77 -5.43 -6.19
CA GLN A 80 -0.68 -5.39 -6.32
C GLN A 80 -1.37 -6.39 -5.38
N ALA A 81 -0.94 -7.66 -5.37
CA ALA A 81 -1.50 -8.68 -4.49
C ALA A 81 -1.37 -8.32 -3.00
N LYS A 82 -0.27 -7.68 -2.61
CA LYS A 82 -0.09 -7.17 -1.23
C LYS A 82 -1.08 -6.07 -0.89
N VAL A 83 -1.33 -5.14 -1.81
CA VAL A 83 -2.32 -4.06 -1.62
C VAL A 83 -3.74 -4.63 -1.51
N GLU A 84 -4.11 -5.56 -2.40
CA GLU A 84 -5.41 -6.24 -2.37
C GLU A 84 -5.61 -7.04 -1.08
N GLY A 85 -4.58 -7.76 -0.63
CA GLY A 85 -4.61 -8.51 0.62
C GLY A 85 -4.85 -7.63 1.84
N LEU A 86 -4.23 -6.44 1.89
CA LEU A 86 -4.45 -5.47 2.97
C LEU A 86 -5.89 -4.96 2.98
N VAL A 87 -6.47 -4.63 1.81
CA VAL A 87 -7.86 -4.18 1.72
C VAL A 87 -8.81 -5.27 2.24
N LYS A 88 -8.63 -6.52 1.81
CA LYS A 88 -9.44 -7.66 2.28
C LYS A 88 -9.30 -7.91 3.78
N LEU A 89 -8.11 -7.72 4.33
CA LEU A 89 -7.87 -7.86 5.78
C LEU A 89 -8.66 -6.79 6.56
N CYS A 90 -8.60 -5.53 6.12
CA CYS A 90 -9.36 -4.44 6.74
C CYS A 90 -10.87 -4.65 6.61
N GLU A 91 -11.34 -5.00 5.42
CA GLU A 91 -12.76 -5.32 5.16
C GLU A 91 -13.24 -6.44 6.10
N GLY A 92 -12.51 -7.56 6.17
CA GLY A 92 -12.87 -8.67 7.04
C GLY A 92 -12.91 -8.29 8.52
N PHE A 93 -11.99 -7.44 8.97
CA PHE A 93 -11.99 -6.91 10.34
C PHE A 93 -13.23 -6.04 10.60
N LEU A 94 -13.54 -5.08 9.73
CA LEU A 94 -14.69 -4.19 9.89
C LEU A 94 -16.03 -4.95 9.83
N LEU A 95 -16.15 -5.95 8.94
CA LEU A 95 -17.35 -6.79 8.88
C LEU A 95 -17.56 -7.63 10.15
N ALA A 96 -16.49 -8.09 10.78
CA ALA A 96 -16.56 -8.83 12.04
C ALA A 96 -16.77 -7.92 13.26
N ASN A 97 -16.54 -6.61 13.12
CA ASN A 97 -16.58 -5.62 14.21
C ASN A 97 -17.32 -4.34 13.76
N PRO A 98 -18.64 -4.41 13.46
CA PRO A 98 -19.37 -3.31 12.83
C PRO A 98 -19.56 -2.07 13.71
N ASP A 99 -19.33 -2.18 15.02
CA ASP A 99 -19.55 -1.12 16.00
C ASP A 99 -18.26 -0.40 16.44
N TYR A 100 -17.10 -0.74 15.86
CA TYR A 100 -15.80 -0.12 16.16
C TYR A 100 -15.60 1.18 15.38
#